data_AF-A0A151S343-F1
#
_entry.id   AF-A0A151S343-F1
#
_cell.length_a   1.000
_cell.length_b   1.000
_cell.length_c   1.000
_cell.angle_alpha   90.00
_cell.angle_beta   90.00
_cell.angle_gamma   90.00
#
_symmetry.space_group_name_H-M   'P 1'
#
loop_
_entity.id
_entity.type
_entity.pdbx_description
1 polymer ?
#
loop_
_entity_poly.entity_id
_entity_poly.type
_entity_poly.pdbx_seq_one_letter_code
_entity_poly.pdbx_strand_id
1 'polypeptide(L)' 'MNMTILEHVRRMLLGVSLPKSFWGEVANIVMYLINRCSSLTLNFKTPIKKWSCKLAT' A
#
# COMPACT_ATOMS: atom_id res chain seq x y z
N MET A 1 -1.23 8.74 5.51
CA MET A 1 -0.92 7.49 4.78
C MET A 1 0.58 7.27 4.55
N ASN A 2 1.39 8.33 4.45
CA ASN A 2 2.86 8.19 4.30
C ASN A 2 3.51 7.44 5.48
N MET A 3 3.09 7.71 6.72
CA MET A 3 3.55 6.97 7.90
C MET A 3 3.22 5.47 7.80
N THR A 4 1.98 5.12 7.47
CA THR A 4 1.54 3.72 7.27
C THR A 4 2.41 3.00 6.24
N ILE A 5 2.70 3.63 5.10
CA ILE A 5 3.58 3.06 4.07
C ILE A 5 4.98 2.79 4.64
N LEU A 6 5.57 3.76 5.33
CA LEU A 6 6.91 3.61 5.92
C LEU A 6 6.96 2.51 6.98
N GLU A 7 5.94 2.38 7.82
CA GLU A 7 5.85 1.32 8.82
C GLU A 7 5.76 -0.06 8.17
N HIS A 8 4.94 -0.23 7.13
CA HIS A 8 4.85 -1.48 6.40
C HIS A 8 6.15 -1.83 5.67
N VAL A 9 6.80 -0.85 5.03
CA VAL A 9 8.10 -1.06 4.36
C VAL A 9 9.16 -1.48 5.38
N ARG A 10 9.25 -0.77 6.51
CA ARG A 10 10.19 -1.12 7.58
C ARG A 10 9.91 -2.52 8.14
N ARG A 11 8.63 -2.86 8.35
CA ARG A 11 8.23 -4.18 8.85
C ARG A 11 8.55 -5.30 7.85
N MET A 12 8.34 -5.10 6.56
CA MET A 12 8.70 -6.09 5.53
C MET A 12 10.22 -6.26 5.44
N LEU A 13 10.99 -5.16 5.45
CA LEU A 13 12.44 -5.24 5.41
C LEU A 13 13.03 -5.95 6.63
N LEU A 14 12.55 -5.62 7.84
CA LEU A 14 13.03 -6.24 9.08
C LEU A 14 12.48 -7.65 9.30
N GLY A 15 11.22 -7.89 8.96
CA GLY A 15 10.54 -9.17 9.23
C GLY A 15 10.96 -10.29 8.27
N VAL A 16 11.35 -9.94 7.04
CA VAL A 16 11.81 -10.91 6.02
C VAL A 16 13.34 -10.81 5.83
N SER A 17 14.03 -10.01 6.65
CA SER A 17 15.48 -9.77 6.55
C SER A 17 15.95 -9.35 5.15
N LEU A 18 15.13 -8.57 4.44
CA LEU A 18 15.44 -8.08 3.10
C LEU A 18 16.50 -6.97 3.17
N PRO A 19 17.50 -6.97 2.27
CA PRO A 19 18.47 -5.89 2.19
C PRO A 19 17.82 -4.54 1.93
N LYS A 20 18.41 -3.45 2.45
CA LYS A 20 17.91 -2.08 2.22
C LYS A 20 17.83 -1.68 0.74
N SER A 21 18.57 -2.34 -0.15
CA SER A 21 18.48 -2.12 -1.60
C SER A 21 17.08 -2.39 -2.16
N PHE A 22 16.29 -3.26 -1.51
CA PHE A 22 14.92 -3.60 -1.91
C PHE A 22 13.88 -2.55 -1.49
N TRP A 23 14.28 -1.45 -0.84
CA TRP A 23 13.35 -0.47 -0.29
C TRP A 23 12.34 0.05 -1.32
N GLY A 24 12.77 0.32 -2.56
CA GLY A 24 11.89 0.78 -3.63
C GLY A 24 10.84 -0.25 -4.04
N GLU A 25 11.23 -1.51 -4.19
CA GLU A 25 10.32 -2.61 -4.55
C GLU A 25 9.32 -2.89 -3.43
N VAL A 26 9.79 -2.94 -2.18
CA VAL A 26 8.92 -3.11 -1.01
C VAL A 26 7.95 -1.94 -0.89
N ALA A 27 8.39 -0.70 -1.09
CA ALA A 27 7.50 0.47 -1.10
C ALA A 27 6.43 0.38 -2.19
N ASN A 28 6.79 -0.09 -3.39
CA ASN A 28 5.85 -0.30 -4.48
C ASN A 28 4.82 -1.39 -4.15
N ILE A 29 5.26 -2.53 -3.59
CA ILE A 29 4.38 -3.62 -3.15
C ILE A 29 3.41 -3.14 -2.06
N VAL A 30 3.90 -2.42 -1.04
CA VAL A 30 3.08 -1.87 0.03
C VAL A 30 2.03 -0.90 -0.49
N MET A 31 2.43 0.03 -1.38
CA MET A 31 1.49 0.94 -2.05
C MET A 31 0.43 0.18 -2.85
N TYR A 32 0.84 -0.82 -3.62
CA TYR A 32 -0.06 -1.66 -4.41
C TYR A 32 -1.10 -2.36 -3.53
N LEU A 33 -0.65 -2.96 -2.41
CA LEU A 33 -1.51 -3.64 -1.44
C LEU A 33 -2.47 -2.66 -0.78
N ILE A 34 -1.98 -1.55 -0.21
CA ILE A 34 -2.84 -0.56 0.45
C ILE A 34 -3.93 -0.07 -0.51
N ASN A 35 -3.58 0.21 -1.77
CA ASN A 35 -4.55 0.73 -2.73
C ASN A 35 -5.62 -0.28 -3.17
N ARG A 36 -5.33 -1.59 -3.06
CA ARG A 36 -6.22 -2.67 -3.54
C ARG A 36 -6.85 -3.50 -2.44
N CYS A 37 -6.37 -3.43 -1.21
CA CYS A 37 -7.00 -4.06 -0.07
C CYS A 37 -8.27 -3.27 0.31
N SER A 38 -9.32 -4.01 0.67
CA SER A 38 -10.52 -3.44 1.24
C SER A 38 -10.21 -2.82 2.60
N SER A 39 -10.64 -1.58 2.83
CA SER A 39 -10.50 -0.96 4.14
C SER A 39 -11.83 -0.95 4.89
N LEU A 40 -11.80 -1.33 6.17
CA LEU A 40 -12.95 -1.19 7.07
C LEU A 40 -13.45 0.26 7.11
N THR A 41 -12.52 1.23 7.15
CA THR A 41 -12.85 2.67 7.15
C THR A 41 -13.48 3.15 5.86
N LEU A 42 -13.37 2.36 4.78
CA LEU A 42 -14.00 2.62 3.49
C LEU A 42 -15.23 1.73 3.24
N ASN A 43 -15.84 1.17 4.30
CA ASN A 43 -16.95 0.22 4.19
C ASN A 43 -16.61 -0.97 3.28
N PHE A 44 -15.44 -1.57 3.51
CA PHE A 44 -14.89 -2.68 2.73
C PHE A 44 -14.64 -2.37 1.24
N LYS A 45 -14.69 -1.10 0.84
CA LYS A 45 -14.23 -0.68 -0.49
C LYS A 45 -12.72 -0.55 -0.51
N THR A 46 -12.13 -0.74 -1.68
CA THR A 46 -10.70 -0.51 -1.91
C THR A 46 -10.46 0.98 -2.16
N PRO A 47 -9.34 1.54 -1.70
CA PRO A 47 -8.97 2.93 -2.00
C PRO A 47 -9.04 3.27 -3.49
N ILE A 48 -8.51 2.40 -4.34
CA ILE A 48 -8.53 2.61 -5.79
C ILE A 48 -9.96 2.67 -6.34
N LYS A 49 -10.91 1.87 -5.83
CA LYS A 49 -12.31 1.94 -6.28
C LYS A 49 -13.01 3.20 -5.78
N LYS A 50 -12.59 3.73 -4.63
CA LYS A 50 -13.19 4.93 -4.04
C LYS A 50 -12.68 6.22 -4.66
N TRP A 51 -11.40 6.26 -5.04
CA TRP A 51 -10.72 7.47 -5.49
C TRP A 51 -10.30 7.47 -6.96
N SER A 52 -10.36 6.33 -7.65
CA SER A 52 -10.28 6.35 -9.11
C SER A 52 -11.53 7.03 -9.63
N CYS A 53 -11.39 8.29 -10.07
CA CYS A 53 -12.39 8.93 -10.90
C CYS A 53 -12.61 8.02 -12.10
N LYS A 54 -13.79 7.42 -12.19
CA LYS A 54 -14.23 6.81 -13.43
C LYS A 54 -14.28 7.97 -14.42
N LEU A 55 -13.39 7.99 -15.41
CA LEU A 55 -13.56 8.87 -16.57
C LEU A 55 -14.97 8.60 -17.05
N ALA A 56 -15.86 9.57 -16.85
CA ALA A 56 -17.22 9.50 -17.31
C ALA A 56 -17.14 9.45 -18.84
N THR A 57 -17.23 8.24 -19.38
CA THR A 57 -17.55 7.95 -20.78
C THR A 57 -19.03 8.09 -20.97
#